data_AF-A0A356KCI1-F1
#
_entry.id   AF-A0A356KCI1-F1
#
_cell.length_a   1.000
_cell.length_b   1.000
_cell.length_c   1.000
_cell.angle_alpha   90.00
_cell.angle_beta   90.00
_cell.angle_gamma   90.00
#
_symmetry.space_group_name_H-M   'P 1'
#
loop_
_entity.id
_entity.type
_entity.pdbx_description
1 polymer ?
#
loop_
_entity_poly.entity_id
_entity_poly.type
_entity_poly.pdbx_seq_one_letter_code
_entity_poly.pdbx_strand_id
1 'polypeptide(L)'
;MKRTPPLLLAALLAASTLASAQPEPDAPANGGAVGLAQALNGETGTTTATYGRISRTAYTLVLDGELSLRDFERAFARAGNRVNPREMAELGTILQGRLPSPSTTTFTVSDEAKQRAVDMIVGAGLTDEGRAAIENDETFAGTPLPAKVKQVLMIARLNGAEAYDVTETDSDGEGRFTDYPSITPATENMAFDWTEVTPAALAADIADVRSQLRIAGTARIQSLSVTVGRYDVTTGGTGSISASYDEAYHPVSASSPMGFRHLLIQMEQDWIADQFTIDDLRKARSRSNDRWASNCAILADGSFHCLPAIRRHSATSGLILTNPALARGKRMLWNGHIRVRKGKVVYIGTSGRISRLAARGRYRFVNPVPLLEAWGFEMDPNLQVVSEHSSARYKADAKRAILHD
;
A
#
# COMPACT_ATOMS: atom_id res chain seq x y z
N MET A 1 -7.53 17.87 27.58
CA MET A 1 -7.87 16.46 27.23
C MET A 1 -8.56 16.43 25.88
N LYS A 2 -7.83 16.05 24.81
CA LYS A 2 -8.43 15.83 23.49
C LYS A 2 -9.12 14.47 23.55
N ARG A 3 -10.46 14.45 23.47
CA ARG A 3 -11.26 13.21 23.47
C ARG A 3 -10.74 12.25 22.39
N THR A 4 -10.69 10.96 22.69
CA THR A 4 -10.41 9.89 21.72
C THR A 4 -11.27 10.14 20.47
N PRO A 5 -10.68 10.26 19.26
CA PRO A 5 -11.45 10.62 18.08
C PRO A 5 -12.53 9.56 17.82
N PRO A 6 -13.79 9.94 17.54
CA PRO A 6 -14.92 9.00 17.37
C PRO A 6 -14.68 7.91 16.31
N LEU A 7 -13.71 8.13 15.41
CA LEU A 7 -13.31 7.19 14.37
C LEU A 7 -12.53 5.97 14.90
N LEU A 8 -11.76 6.08 15.99
CA LEU A 8 -11.01 4.95 16.54
C LEU A 8 -11.96 3.87 17.08
N LEU A 9 -13.06 4.28 17.70
CA LEU A 9 -14.08 3.36 18.20
C LEU A 9 -14.80 2.61 17.05
N ALA A 10 -15.05 3.31 15.93
CA ALA A 10 -15.63 2.70 14.72
C ALA A 10 -14.67 1.69 14.07
N ALA A 11 -13.38 2.02 14.00
CA ALA A 11 -12.32 1.13 13.52
C ALA A 11 -12.27 -0.18 14.32
N LEU A 12 -12.36 -0.06 15.64
CA LEU A 12 -12.36 -1.21 16.55
C LEU A 12 -13.58 -2.09 16.32
N LEU A 13 -14.79 -1.52 16.23
CA LEU A 13 -16.04 -2.26 16.02
C LEU A 13 -16.07 -3.05 14.69
N ALA A 14 -15.37 -2.60 13.65
CA ALA A 14 -15.33 -3.29 12.36
C ALA A 14 -14.54 -4.62 12.40
N ALA A 15 -13.48 -4.70 13.23
CA ALA A 15 -12.56 -5.84 13.28
C ALA A 15 -13.13 -7.10 13.97
N SER A 16 -14.14 -6.98 14.85
CA SER A 16 -14.64 -8.12 15.65
C SER A 16 -15.62 -9.05 14.93
N THR A 17 -16.05 -8.75 13.71
CA THR A 17 -17.11 -9.51 13.02
C THR A 17 -16.62 -10.77 12.26
N LEU A 18 -15.33 -11.09 12.30
CA LEU A 18 -14.72 -12.23 11.59
C LEU A 18 -14.28 -13.40 12.48
N ALA A 19 -14.31 -13.26 13.81
CA ALA A 19 -13.88 -14.34 14.69
C ALA A 19 -14.83 -15.57 14.70
N SER A 20 -15.96 -15.51 13.97
CA SER A 20 -17.00 -16.55 13.98
C SER A 20 -17.14 -17.37 12.69
N ALA A 21 -16.24 -17.27 11.72
CA ALA A 21 -16.34 -18.03 10.46
C ALA A 21 -15.29 -19.16 10.36
N GLN A 22 -15.58 -20.28 11.03
CA GLN A 22 -15.03 -21.62 10.73
C GLN A 22 -16.19 -22.63 10.83
N PRO A 23 -16.33 -23.61 9.91
CA PRO A 23 -17.25 -24.73 10.10
C PRO A 23 -16.62 -25.84 10.98
N GLU A 24 -17.18 -26.01 12.19
CA GLU A 24 -17.54 -27.21 13.03
C GLU A 24 -16.65 -28.48 13.20
N PRO A 25 -16.90 -29.37 14.21
CA PRO A 25 -18.00 -29.43 15.21
C PRO A 25 -17.63 -29.68 16.72
N ASP A 26 -18.67 -29.56 17.56
CA ASP A 26 -18.97 -30.18 18.88
C ASP A 26 -17.94 -30.20 20.03
N ALA A 27 -18.21 -29.39 21.06
CA ALA A 27 -17.85 -29.71 22.45
C ALA A 27 -18.93 -29.18 23.42
N PRO A 28 -19.27 -29.92 24.49
CA PRO A 28 -20.41 -29.61 25.35
C PRO A 28 -20.11 -28.43 26.27
N ALA A 29 -21.13 -27.59 26.47
CA ALA A 29 -21.14 -26.53 27.47
C ALA A 29 -21.27 -27.13 28.89
N ASN A 30 -20.37 -26.74 29.81
CA ASN A 30 -20.67 -26.56 31.24
C ASN A 30 -19.43 -26.05 32.01
N GLY A 31 -19.63 -25.10 32.94
CA GLY A 31 -18.69 -24.80 34.02
C GLY A 31 -18.41 -23.30 34.22
N GLY A 32 -19.14 -22.68 35.15
CA GLY A 32 -18.94 -21.30 35.59
C GLY A 32 -17.67 -21.06 36.40
N ALA A 33 -17.40 -19.78 36.60
CA ALA A 33 -16.15 -19.17 37.03
C ALA A 33 -15.68 -19.56 38.45
N VAL A 34 -14.85 -20.61 38.57
CA VAL A 34 -13.73 -20.72 39.53
C VAL A 34 -12.75 -21.76 38.98
N GLY A 35 -11.68 -21.34 38.30
CA GLY A 35 -10.65 -22.30 37.86
C GLY A 35 -9.84 -21.88 36.64
N LEU A 36 -9.11 -20.76 36.71
CA LEU A 36 -8.11 -20.43 35.67
C LEU A 36 -6.72 -20.13 36.25
N ALA A 37 -6.64 -19.63 37.48
CA ALA A 37 -5.36 -19.48 38.19
C ALA A 37 -4.65 -20.84 38.41
N GLN A 38 -5.41 -21.93 38.59
CA GLN A 38 -4.87 -23.30 38.66
C GLN A 38 -4.52 -23.89 37.28
N ALA A 39 -5.14 -23.41 36.18
CA ALA A 39 -4.87 -23.91 34.83
C ALA A 39 -3.59 -23.32 34.21
N LEU A 40 -3.09 -22.20 34.73
CA LEU A 40 -1.89 -21.53 34.22
C LEU A 40 -0.58 -21.99 34.91
N ASN A 41 -0.67 -22.68 36.05
CA ASN A 41 0.49 -23.12 36.86
C ASN A 41 0.74 -24.64 36.86
N GLY A 42 -0.03 -25.44 36.10
CA GLY A 42 0.10 -26.89 36.05
C GLY A 42 0.75 -27.39 34.76
N GLU A 43 1.96 -27.92 34.87
CA GLU A 43 2.52 -28.82 33.85
C GLU A 43 1.65 -30.08 33.75
N THR A 44 1.41 -30.54 32.52
CA THR A 44 0.81 -31.84 32.13
C THR A 44 -0.69 -32.05 32.46
N GLY A 45 -1.58 -31.70 31.52
CA GLY A 45 -2.99 -32.14 31.58
C GLY A 45 -3.93 -31.45 30.59
N THR A 46 -4.05 -32.01 29.39
CA THR A 46 -5.14 -32.04 28.37
C THR A 46 -6.35 -31.07 28.32
N THR A 47 -6.46 -29.97 29.07
CA THR A 47 -7.52 -28.94 28.91
C THR A 47 -6.98 -27.58 28.44
N THR A 48 -5.84 -27.58 27.75
CA THR A 48 -5.18 -26.38 27.19
C THR A 48 -5.79 -25.89 25.87
N ALA A 49 -7.11 -25.98 25.72
CA ALA A 49 -7.86 -25.21 24.73
C ALA A 49 -8.35 -23.93 25.45
N THR A 50 -8.26 -22.70 24.96
CA THR A 50 -8.39 -22.23 23.57
C THR A 50 -7.79 -20.81 23.43
N TYR A 51 -6.96 -20.34 24.37
CA TYR A 51 -6.43 -18.97 24.30
C TYR A 51 -5.15 -18.88 23.46
N GLY A 52 -5.15 -17.97 22.48
CA GLY A 52 -3.95 -17.58 21.77
C GLY A 52 -2.87 -17.05 22.72
N ARG A 53 -1.61 -17.03 22.24
CA ARG A 53 -0.46 -16.54 23.04
C ARG A 53 -0.67 -15.10 23.53
N ILE A 54 -1.29 -14.25 22.71
CA ILE A 54 -1.59 -12.86 23.04
C ILE A 54 -2.68 -12.80 24.11
N SER A 55 -3.79 -13.52 23.91
CA SER A 55 -4.89 -13.56 24.88
C SER A 55 -4.44 -13.98 26.30
N ARG A 56 -3.56 -14.99 26.42
CA ARG A 56 -3.01 -15.39 27.72
C ARG A 56 -2.19 -14.29 28.39
N THR A 57 -1.40 -13.58 27.60
CA THR A 57 -0.58 -12.46 28.10
C THR A 57 -1.49 -11.31 28.53
N ALA A 58 -2.43 -10.90 27.66
CA ALA A 58 -3.38 -9.84 27.95
C ALA A 58 -4.20 -10.12 29.21
N TYR A 59 -4.69 -11.36 29.40
CA TYR A 59 -5.42 -11.75 30.61
C TYR A 59 -4.65 -11.44 31.89
N THR A 60 -3.35 -11.77 31.94
CA THR A 60 -2.52 -11.50 33.12
C THR A 60 -2.21 -10.02 33.33
N LEU A 61 -2.22 -9.23 32.26
CA LEU A 61 -1.85 -7.82 32.30
C LEU A 61 -3.03 -6.92 32.69
N VAL A 62 -4.28 -7.33 32.44
CA VAL A 62 -5.48 -6.53 32.74
C VAL A 62 -6.17 -6.91 34.06
N LEU A 63 -5.47 -7.61 34.95
CA LEU A 63 -6.03 -8.06 36.23
C LEU A 63 -6.39 -6.90 37.17
N ASP A 64 -5.78 -5.74 36.99
CA ASP A 64 -6.10 -4.49 37.68
C ASP A 64 -7.29 -3.74 37.06
N GLY A 65 -7.88 -4.28 35.99
CA GLY A 65 -9.02 -3.68 35.29
C GLY A 65 -8.64 -2.68 34.19
N GLU A 66 -7.35 -2.46 33.95
CA GLU A 66 -6.86 -1.52 32.94
C GLU A 66 -5.82 -2.19 32.01
N LEU A 67 -5.77 -1.76 30.75
CA LEU A 67 -4.65 -2.03 29.85
C LEU A 67 -3.86 -0.74 29.67
N SER A 68 -2.75 -0.64 30.41
CA SER A 68 -1.81 0.47 30.26
C SER A 68 -1.04 0.37 28.94
N LEU A 69 -0.36 1.44 28.56
CA LEU A 69 0.55 1.43 27.40
C LEU A 69 1.60 0.31 27.51
N ARG A 70 2.22 0.16 28.68
CA ARG A 70 3.25 -0.84 28.94
C ARG A 70 2.71 -2.26 28.76
N ASP A 71 1.46 -2.48 29.13
CA ASP A 71 0.79 -3.78 28.99
C ASP A 71 0.48 -4.09 27.53
N PHE A 72 -0.02 -3.09 26.79
CA PHE A 72 -0.24 -3.24 25.36
C PHE A 72 1.07 -3.56 24.62
N GLU A 73 2.16 -2.85 24.92
CA GLU A 73 3.47 -3.11 24.31
C GLU A 73 3.96 -4.53 24.58
N ARG A 74 3.76 -5.04 25.80
CA ARG A 74 4.08 -6.43 26.16
C ARG A 74 3.23 -7.44 25.40
N ALA A 75 1.92 -7.18 25.28
CA ALA A 75 1.01 -8.05 24.52
C ALA A 75 1.37 -8.08 23.03
N PHE A 76 1.67 -6.91 22.45
CA PHE A 76 2.07 -6.78 21.05
C PHE A 76 3.42 -7.44 20.77
N ALA A 77 4.43 -7.26 21.64
CA ALA A 77 5.73 -7.91 21.50
C ALA A 77 5.62 -9.45 21.43
N ARG A 78 4.59 -10.05 22.03
CA ARG A 78 4.31 -11.50 21.95
C ARG A 78 3.69 -11.95 20.63
N ALA A 79 2.96 -11.07 19.93
CA ALA A 79 2.50 -11.33 18.57
C ALA A 79 3.68 -11.46 17.60
N GLY A 80 4.79 -10.78 17.92
CA GLY A 80 5.90 -10.55 17.03
C GLY A 80 5.56 -9.47 16.00
N ASN A 81 6.58 -9.00 15.27
CA ASN A 81 6.42 -7.96 14.25
C ASN A 81 5.76 -8.49 12.94
N ARG A 82 4.74 -9.34 13.04
CA ARG A 82 4.08 -10.00 11.89
C ARG A 82 2.58 -9.73 11.90
N VAL A 83 1.97 -9.74 10.73
CA VAL A 83 0.52 -9.64 10.58
C VAL A 83 -0.07 -11.03 10.48
N ASN A 84 -0.38 -11.65 11.61
CA ASN A 84 -1.13 -12.91 11.63
C ASN A 84 -2.63 -12.63 11.87
N PRO A 85 -3.55 -13.08 10.99
CA PRO A 85 -4.96 -12.70 11.08
C PRO A 85 -5.63 -13.05 12.42
N ARG A 86 -5.26 -14.18 13.04
CA ARG A 86 -5.82 -14.59 14.33
C ARG A 86 -5.29 -13.69 15.46
N GLU A 87 -3.97 -13.49 15.51
CA GLU A 87 -3.32 -12.62 16.49
C GLU A 87 -3.81 -11.16 16.38
N MET A 88 -4.01 -10.68 15.16
CA MET A 88 -4.54 -9.34 14.88
C MET A 88 -6.01 -9.20 15.30
N ALA A 89 -6.84 -10.23 15.10
CA ALA A 89 -8.21 -10.24 15.60
C ALA A 89 -8.25 -10.23 17.15
N GLU A 90 -7.34 -10.96 17.80
CA GLU A 90 -7.18 -10.92 19.27
C GLU A 90 -6.80 -9.52 19.75
N LEU A 91 -5.83 -8.85 19.09
CA LEU A 91 -5.45 -7.47 19.39
C LEU A 91 -6.61 -6.47 19.19
N GLY A 92 -7.38 -6.62 18.11
CA GLY A 92 -8.56 -5.79 17.86
C GLY A 92 -9.61 -5.93 18.97
N THR A 93 -9.81 -7.15 19.48
CA THR A 93 -10.71 -7.42 20.62
C THR A 93 -10.17 -6.78 21.91
N ILE A 94 -8.87 -6.92 22.16
CA ILE A 94 -8.19 -6.32 23.32
C ILE A 94 -8.35 -4.80 23.34
N LEU A 95 -8.19 -4.14 22.19
CA LEU A 95 -8.34 -2.69 22.08
C LEU A 95 -9.78 -2.20 22.28
N GLN A 96 -10.78 -3.08 22.17
CA GLN A 96 -12.16 -2.79 22.56
C GLN A 96 -12.39 -2.88 24.08
N GLY A 97 -11.36 -3.19 24.87
CA GLY A 97 -11.49 -3.42 26.31
C GLY A 97 -12.12 -4.78 26.63
N ARG A 98 -11.89 -5.79 25.78
CA ARG A 98 -12.45 -7.14 25.92
C ARG A 98 -11.36 -8.18 25.73
N LEU A 99 -11.42 -9.27 26.46
CA LEU A 99 -10.61 -10.44 26.15
C LEU A 99 -11.29 -11.31 25.09
N PRO A 100 -10.54 -11.97 24.20
CA PRO A 100 -11.10 -12.94 23.27
C PRO A 100 -11.81 -14.08 23.99
N SER A 101 -12.79 -14.69 23.33
CA SER A 101 -13.55 -15.84 23.84
C SER A 101 -12.63 -16.97 24.34
N PRO A 102 -12.97 -17.68 25.43
CA PRO A 102 -14.25 -17.64 26.18
C PRO A 102 -14.36 -16.59 27.29
N SER A 103 -13.45 -15.62 27.41
CA SER A 103 -13.50 -14.66 28.50
C SER A 103 -14.63 -13.63 28.33
N THR A 104 -15.36 -13.34 29.40
CA THR A 104 -16.31 -12.21 29.49
C THR A 104 -15.69 -10.99 30.17
N THR A 105 -14.39 -11.04 30.50
CA THR A 105 -13.69 -9.95 31.16
C THR A 105 -13.65 -8.71 30.28
N THR A 106 -14.08 -7.60 30.84
CA THR A 106 -13.94 -6.26 30.26
C THR A 106 -12.98 -5.41 31.07
N PHE A 107 -12.25 -4.53 30.42
CA PHE A 107 -11.27 -3.63 31.02
C PHE A 107 -11.25 -2.30 30.27
N THR A 108 -10.68 -1.27 30.88
CA THR A 108 -10.46 0.00 30.20
C THR A 108 -9.12 0.00 29.49
N VAL A 109 -9.07 0.51 28.26
CA VAL A 109 -7.80 0.75 27.55
C VAL A 109 -7.48 2.23 27.66
N SER A 110 -6.30 2.54 28.22
CA SER A 110 -5.79 3.91 28.32
C SER A 110 -5.74 4.60 26.94
N ASP A 111 -5.90 5.92 26.91
CA ASP A 111 -5.85 6.68 25.65
C ASP A 111 -4.44 6.65 25.03
N GLU A 112 -3.40 6.61 25.88
CA GLU A 112 -2.01 6.43 25.46
C GLU A 112 -1.79 5.07 24.79
N ALA A 113 -2.31 3.98 25.36
CA ALA A 113 -2.24 2.66 24.75
C ALA A 113 -2.97 2.62 23.40
N LYS A 114 -4.17 3.21 23.32
CA LYS A 114 -4.93 3.33 22.07
C LYS A 114 -4.16 4.06 20.99
N GLN A 115 -3.54 5.19 21.33
CA GLN A 115 -2.78 5.99 20.38
C GLN A 115 -1.54 5.22 19.89
N ARG A 116 -0.76 4.64 20.81
CA ARG A 116 0.44 3.87 20.43
C ARG A 116 0.10 2.60 19.66
N ALA A 117 -1.03 1.98 19.95
CA ALA A 117 -1.49 0.78 19.26
C ALA A 117 -1.66 1.00 17.76
N VAL A 118 -2.13 2.17 17.34
CA VAL A 118 -2.25 2.53 15.92
C VAL A 118 -0.89 2.38 15.24
N ASP A 119 0.15 3.03 15.76
CA ASP A 119 1.48 3.02 15.14
C ASP A 119 2.10 1.62 15.15
N MET A 120 1.97 0.90 16.26
CA MET A 120 2.49 -0.46 16.38
C MET A 120 1.82 -1.42 15.39
N ILE A 121 0.49 -1.37 15.28
CA ILE A 121 -0.27 -2.24 14.38
C ILE A 121 0.01 -1.88 12.91
N VAL A 122 0.03 -0.59 12.57
CA VAL A 122 0.32 -0.14 11.19
C VAL A 122 1.75 -0.53 10.79
N GLY A 123 2.71 -0.33 11.70
CA GLY A 123 4.12 -0.69 11.54
C GLY A 123 4.42 -2.19 11.56
N ALA A 124 3.43 -3.03 11.89
CA ALA A 124 3.59 -4.47 11.94
C ALA A 124 4.01 -5.03 10.58
N GLY A 125 5.10 -5.81 10.56
CA GLY A 125 5.62 -6.42 9.33
C GLY A 125 6.31 -5.43 8.40
N LEU A 126 6.64 -4.22 8.86
CA LEU A 126 7.43 -3.26 8.10
C LEU A 126 8.92 -3.33 8.45
N THR A 127 9.75 -2.86 7.51
CA THR A 127 11.17 -2.56 7.73
C THR A 127 11.33 -1.44 8.75
N ASP A 128 12.55 -1.23 9.25
CA ASP A 128 12.84 -0.16 10.22
C ASP A 128 12.53 1.23 9.61
N GLU A 129 12.87 1.42 8.33
CA GLU A 129 12.51 2.61 7.55
C GLU A 129 10.98 2.82 7.51
N GLY A 130 10.20 1.78 7.25
CA GLY A 130 8.74 1.87 7.22
C GLY A 130 8.12 2.14 8.59
N ARG A 131 8.69 1.58 9.66
CA ARG A 131 8.24 1.91 11.01
C ARG A 131 8.57 3.35 11.37
N ALA A 132 9.75 3.84 11.03
CA ALA A 132 10.14 5.22 11.26
C ALA A 132 9.22 6.21 10.53
N ALA A 133 8.87 5.94 9.26
CA ALA A 133 7.92 6.76 8.50
C ALA A 133 6.56 6.87 9.23
N ILE A 134 6.01 5.71 9.63
CA ILE A 134 4.76 5.69 10.41
C ILE A 134 4.90 6.45 11.72
N GLU A 135 5.97 6.23 12.50
CA GLU A 135 6.17 6.91 13.79
C GLU A 135 6.34 8.42 13.65
N ASN A 136 6.91 8.88 12.54
CA ASN A 136 7.09 10.31 12.24
C ASN A 136 5.86 10.97 11.59
N ASP A 137 4.74 10.25 11.42
CA ASP A 137 3.56 10.74 10.70
C ASP A 137 3.87 11.17 9.25
N GLU A 138 4.76 10.44 8.57
CA GLU A 138 5.19 10.72 7.20
C GLU A 138 5.09 9.49 6.31
N THR A 139 5.02 9.71 5.00
CA THR A 139 5.22 8.66 3.99
C THR A 139 6.71 8.42 3.75
N PHE A 140 7.03 7.36 3.02
CA PHE A 140 8.37 7.07 2.54
C PHE A 140 8.98 8.21 1.71
N ALA A 141 8.15 9.06 1.12
CA ALA A 141 8.58 10.24 0.36
C ALA A 141 8.61 11.52 1.21
N GLY A 142 8.35 11.44 2.52
CA GLY A 142 8.34 12.56 3.45
C GLY A 142 7.06 13.40 3.42
N THR A 143 5.99 12.95 2.74
CA THR A 143 4.71 13.65 2.75
C THR A 143 4.00 13.40 4.09
N PRO A 144 3.44 14.44 4.75
CA PRO A 144 2.67 14.24 5.97
C PRO A 144 1.53 13.24 5.78
N LEU A 145 1.53 12.19 6.60
CA LEU A 145 0.57 11.09 6.54
C LEU A 145 -0.72 11.47 7.28
N PRO A 146 -1.89 11.55 6.59
CA PRO A 146 -3.12 11.90 7.27
C PRO A 146 -3.51 10.87 8.33
N ALA A 147 -3.96 11.32 9.52
CA ALA A 147 -4.38 10.43 10.60
C ALA A 147 -5.49 9.43 10.19
N LYS A 148 -6.36 9.82 9.25
CA LYS A 148 -7.38 8.93 8.68
C LYS A 148 -6.76 7.77 7.89
N VAL A 149 -5.64 8.00 7.21
CA VAL A 149 -4.91 6.95 6.45
C VAL A 149 -4.35 5.93 7.43
N LYS A 150 -3.67 6.35 8.51
CA LYS A 150 -3.21 5.45 9.58
C LYS A 150 -4.36 4.61 10.18
N GLN A 151 -5.52 5.21 10.39
CA GLN A 151 -6.70 4.50 10.90
C GLN A 151 -7.19 3.42 9.93
N VAL A 152 -7.28 3.73 8.63
CA VAL A 152 -7.67 2.73 7.60
C VAL A 152 -6.64 1.61 7.53
N LEU A 153 -5.35 1.94 7.58
CA LEU A 153 -4.28 0.93 7.64
C LEU A 153 -4.43 0.05 8.87
N MET A 154 -4.63 0.63 10.06
CA MET A 154 -4.83 -0.13 11.29
C MET A 154 -6.02 -1.09 11.16
N ILE A 155 -7.15 -0.63 10.63
CA ILE A 155 -8.33 -1.48 10.37
C ILE A 155 -7.95 -2.63 9.43
N ALA A 156 -7.29 -2.35 8.32
CA ALA A 156 -6.90 -3.36 7.36
C ALA A 156 -5.95 -4.40 7.99
N ARG A 157 -4.95 -3.97 8.76
CA ARG A 157 -4.00 -4.83 9.50
C ARG A 157 -4.69 -5.70 10.54
N LEU A 158 -5.61 -5.13 11.32
CA LEU A 158 -6.43 -5.88 12.27
C LEU A 158 -7.27 -6.95 11.58
N ASN A 159 -7.65 -6.70 10.32
CA ASN A 159 -8.34 -7.66 9.46
C ASN A 159 -7.38 -8.55 8.64
N GLY A 160 -6.08 -8.54 8.93
CA GLY A 160 -5.10 -9.45 8.35
C GLY A 160 -4.48 -9.00 7.03
N ALA A 161 -4.62 -7.72 6.64
CA ALA A 161 -3.96 -7.20 5.45
C ALA A 161 -2.44 -7.19 5.63
N GLU A 162 -1.74 -8.02 4.85
CA GLU A 162 -0.29 -8.14 4.95
C GLU A 162 0.40 -7.25 3.91
N ALA A 163 1.54 -6.66 4.29
CA ALA A 163 2.37 -5.94 3.35
C ALA A 163 3.39 -6.91 2.81
N TYR A 164 3.46 -7.01 1.49
CA TYR A 164 4.27 -8.00 0.82
C TYR A 164 5.52 -7.37 0.22
N ASP A 165 6.58 -8.16 0.13
CA ASP A 165 7.78 -7.81 -0.60
C ASP A 165 7.66 -8.34 -2.04
N VAL A 166 7.89 -7.45 -3.00
CA VAL A 166 7.84 -7.75 -4.44
C VAL A 166 9.00 -8.60 -4.93
N THR A 167 10.01 -8.84 -4.10
CA THR A 167 11.15 -9.71 -4.38
C THR A 167 10.95 -11.13 -3.86
N GLU A 168 9.89 -11.39 -3.07
CA GLU A 168 9.59 -12.73 -2.58
C GLU A 168 9.28 -13.68 -3.73
N THR A 169 9.90 -14.86 -3.71
CA THR A 169 9.64 -15.95 -4.64
C THR A 169 8.89 -17.10 -3.95
N ASP A 170 8.13 -17.86 -4.73
CA ASP A 170 7.56 -19.13 -4.28
C ASP A 170 8.58 -20.28 -4.38
N SER A 171 8.12 -21.52 -4.16
CA SER A 171 8.95 -22.73 -4.20
C SER A 171 9.56 -23.01 -5.57
N ASP A 172 8.97 -22.44 -6.63
CA ASP A 172 9.38 -22.68 -8.01
C ASP A 172 10.37 -21.60 -8.49
N GLY A 173 10.73 -20.66 -7.60
CA GLY A 173 11.59 -19.52 -7.91
C GLY A 173 10.85 -18.37 -8.61
N GLU A 174 9.54 -18.49 -8.80
CA GLU A 174 8.70 -17.49 -9.44
C GLU A 174 8.29 -16.39 -8.45
N GLY A 175 8.08 -15.16 -8.93
CA GLY A 175 7.68 -14.05 -8.06
C GLY A 175 6.34 -14.30 -7.37
N ARG A 176 6.32 -14.39 -6.03
CA ARG A 176 5.13 -14.77 -5.26
C ARG A 176 3.95 -13.82 -5.47
N PHE A 177 4.23 -12.52 -5.56
CA PHE A 177 3.21 -11.45 -5.66
C PHE A 177 3.25 -10.66 -6.97
N THR A 178 4.26 -10.89 -7.81
CA THR A 178 4.48 -10.17 -9.07
C THR A 178 4.87 -11.13 -10.18
N ASP A 179 4.35 -10.88 -11.38
CA ASP A 179 4.79 -11.56 -12.61
C ASP A 179 6.02 -10.86 -13.24
N TYR A 180 6.42 -9.71 -12.70
CA TYR A 180 7.51 -8.90 -13.23
C TYR A 180 8.77 -8.97 -12.36
N PRO A 181 9.96 -9.00 -12.98
CA PRO A 181 11.22 -8.96 -12.26
C PRO A 181 11.40 -7.61 -11.54
N SER A 182 11.78 -7.65 -10.27
CA SER A 182 11.98 -6.50 -9.38
C SER A 182 13.47 -6.16 -9.17
N ILE A 183 14.31 -6.45 -10.16
CA ILE A 183 15.79 -6.40 -10.03
C ILE A 183 16.42 -5.05 -10.36
N THR A 184 15.75 -4.20 -11.14
CA THR A 184 16.28 -2.89 -11.55
C THR A 184 15.69 -1.79 -10.67
N PRO A 185 16.52 -0.92 -10.05
CA PRO A 185 16.01 0.19 -9.26
C PRO A 185 15.31 1.22 -10.16
N ALA A 186 14.32 1.92 -9.59
CA ALA A 186 13.72 3.06 -10.24
C ALA A 186 14.65 4.28 -10.14
N THR A 187 14.99 4.90 -11.27
CA THR A 187 15.92 6.04 -11.35
C THR A 187 15.29 7.21 -12.10
N GLU A 188 15.97 8.36 -12.11
CA GLU A 188 15.63 9.48 -12.99
C GLU A 188 14.21 10.03 -12.75
N ASN A 189 13.33 10.02 -13.76
CA ASN A 189 11.96 10.48 -13.66
C ASN A 189 11.02 9.44 -13.05
N MET A 190 11.49 8.19 -12.92
CA MET A 190 10.83 7.10 -12.19
C MET A 190 11.28 7.05 -10.72
N ALA A 191 12.19 7.93 -10.29
CA ALA A 191 12.65 7.96 -8.91
C ALA A 191 11.47 8.15 -7.94
N PHE A 192 11.54 7.43 -6.83
CA PHE A 192 10.45 7.21 -5.88
C PHE A 192 9.65 8.47 -5.52
N ASP A 193 10.34 9.54 -5.14
CA ASP A 193 9.75 10.80 -4.66
C ASP A 193 8.86 11.50 -5.70
N TRP A 194 9.04 11.20 -6.99
CA TRP A 194 8.27 11.81 -8.08
C TRP A 194 7.00 11.04 -8.43
N THR A 195 6.83 9.87 -7.83
CA THR A 195 5.74 8.94 -8.15
C THR A 195 4.60 9.02 -7.14
N GLU A 196 4.82 9.61 -5.96
CA GLU A 196 3.75 9.82 -4.99
C GLU A 196 2.69 10.78 -5.54
N VAL A 197 1.42 10.40 -5.44
CA VAL A 197 0.28 11.19 -5.89
C VAL A 197 -0.66 11.42 -4.72
N THR A 198 -0.93 12.68 -4.45
CA THR A 198 -1.92 13.14 -3.45
C THR A 198 -2.98 14.01 -4.12
N PRO A 199 -4.13 14.28 -3.48
CA PRO A 199 -5.09 15.26 -3.99
C PRO A 199 -4.46 16.64 -4.21
N ALA A 200 -3.53 17.04 -3.35
CA ALA A 200 -2.77 18.27 -3.50
C ALA A 200 -1.86 18.24 -4.74
N ALA A 201 -1.21 17.11 -5.03
CA ALA A 201 -0.41 16.95 -6.24
C ALA A 201 -1.26 17.05 -7.51
N LEU A 202 -2.47 16.46 -7.53
CA LEU A 202 -3.41 16.59 -8.65
C LEU A 202 -3.92 18.02 -8.82
N ALA A 203 -4.27 18.69 -7.73
CA ALA A 203 -4.69 20.09 -7.76
C ALA A 203 -3.57 21.02 -8.24
N ALA A 204 -2.34 20.78 -7.78
CA ALA A 204 -1.15 21.50 -8.25
C ALA A 204 -0.90 21.26 -9.74
N ASP A 205 -1.13 20.04 -10.25
CA ASP A 205 -1.04 19.75 -11.68
C ASP A 205 -2.07 20.56 -12.48
N ILE A 206 -3.33 20.58 -12.04
CA ILE A 206 -4.40 21.36 -12.69
C ILE A 206 -4.06 22.85 -12.71
N ALA A 207 -3.47 23.37 -11.64
CA ALA A 207 -3.09 24.77 -11.51
C ALA A 207 -1.78 25.14 -12.23
N ASP A 208 -1.01 24.15 -12.72
CA ASP A 208 0.28 24.43 -13.35
C ASP A 208 0.10 24.94 -14.77
N VAL A 209 0.24 26.26 -14.95
CA VAL A 209 0.12 26.95 -16.24
C VAL A 209 1.43 27.02 -17.02
N ARG A 210 2.53 26.49 -16.49
CA ARG A 210 3.85 26.57 -17.15
C ARG A 210 3.89 25.73 -18.42
N SER A 211 4.81 26.09 -19.30
CA SER A 211 5.18 25.27 -20.46
C SER A 211 5.79 23.94 -20.00
N GLN A 212 5.33 22.85 -20.59
CA GLN A 212 5.80 21.49 -20.29
C GLN A 212 5.97 20.67 -21.56
N LEU A 213 6.73 19.59 -21.47
CA LEU A 213 6.91 18.66 -22.56
C LEU A 213 5.70 17.73 -22.66
N ARG A 214 5.17 17.59 -23.86
CA ARG A 214 4.15 16.60 -24.19
C ARG A 214 4.67 15.72 -25.31
N ILE A 215 4.66 14.41 -25.13
CA ILE A 215 5.05 13.53 -26.23
C ILE A 215 4.07 13.70 -27.40
N ALA A 216 4.61 14.00 -28.57
CA ALA A 216 3.89 14.24 -29.82
C ALA A 216 3.96 13.02 -30.75
N GLY A 217 5.00 12.20 -30.60
CA GLY A 217 5.22 11.02 -31.42
C GLY A 217 6.48 10.28 -31.02
N THR A 218 6.90 9.33 -31.86
CA THR A 218 8.17 8.62 -31.68
C THR A 218 8.90 8.50 -33.01
N ALA A 219 10.22 8.31 -32.96
CA ALA A 219 11.08 8.07 -34.10
C ALA A 219 11.89 6.79 -33.87
N ARG A 220 11.98 5.91 -34.87
CA ARG A 220 12.82 4.72 -34.79
C ARG A 220 14.21 5.02 -35.37
N ILE A 221 15.23 4.89 -34.54
CA ILE A 221 16.63 4.98 -34.95
C ILE A 221 17.10 3.56 -35.32
N GLN A 222 17.12 3.27 -36.62
CA GLN A 222 17.40 1.91 -37.13
C GLN A 222 18.79 1.41 -36.73
N SER A 223 19.81 2.26 -36.80
CA SER A 223 21.20 1.92 -36.48
C SER A 223 21.40 1.47 -35.02
N LEU A 224 20.52 1.89 -34.11
CA LEU A 224 20.58 1.57 -32.69
C LEU A 224 19.47 0.62 -32.25
N SER A 225 18.52 0.31 -33.14
CA SER A 225 17.29 -0.42 -32.79
C SER A 225 16.55 0.21 -31.60
N VAL A 226 16.57 1.54 -31.48
CA VAL A 226 15.92 2.29 -30.40
C VAL A 226 14.79 3.16 -30.95
N THR A 227 13.64 3.13 -30.29
CA THR A 227 12.56 4.12 -30.48
C THR A 227 12.79 5.30 -29.55
N VAL A 228 12.73 6.54 -30.04
CA VAL A 228 12.96 7.79 -29.31
C VAL A 228 11.69 8.64 -29.30
N GLY A 229 11.33 9.23 -28.16
CA GLY A 229 10.19 10.13 -28.02
C GLY A 229 10.43 11.49 -28.68
N ARG A 230 9.41 12.00 -29.38
CA ARG A 230 9.34 13.37 -29.92
C ARG A 230 8.41 14.19 -29.05
N TYR A 231 8.76 15.43 -28.77
CA TYR A 231 8.02 16.30 -27.85
C TYR A 231 7.57 17.59 -28.52
N ASP A 232 6.37 18.02 -28.15
CA ASP A 232 5.89 19.39 -28.33
C ASP A 232 5.90 20.10 -26.97
N VAL A 233 5.85 21.43 -27.01
CA VAL A 233 5.52 22.23 -25.83
C VAL A 233 4.01 22.32 -25.68
N THR A 234 3.53 22.06 -24.48
CA THR A 234 2.14 22.27 -24.08
C THR A 234 2.09 23.18 -22.85
N THR A 235 0.91 23.69 -22.51
CA THR A 235 0.67 24.47 -21.30
C THR A 235 -0.50 23.87 -20.53
N GLY A 236 -0.47 23.98 -19.20
CA GLY A 236 -1.54 23.46 -18.37
C GLY A 236 -1.36 21.97 -18.03
N GLY A 237 -1.63 21.62 -16.78
CA GLY A 237 -1.87 20.24 -16.38
C GLY A 237 -3.36 19.87 -16.35
N THR A 238 -3.61 18.58 -16.21
CA THR A 238 -4.96 17.99 -16.30
C THR A 238 -5.42 17.41 -14.97
N GLY A 239 -4.51 17.18 -14.02
CA GLY A 239 -4.76 16.38 -12.81
C GLY A 239 -5.36 15.01 -13.12
N SER A 240 -5.11 14.49 -14.33
CA SER A 240 -5.70 13.25 -14.81
C SER A 240 -4.66 12.13 -14.79
N ILE A 241 -5.16 10.92 -14.56
CA ILE A 241 -4.39 9.69 -14.56
C ILE A 241 -5.11 8.73 -15.48
N SER A 242 -4.42 8.22 -16.49
CA SER A 242 -5.02 7.35 -17.50
C SER A 242 -4.08 6.24 -17.95
N ALA A 243 -4.58 5.32 -18.78
CA ALA A 243 -3.75 4.27 -19.38
C ALA A 243 -2.86 4.78 -20.53
N SER A 244 -2.69 6.10 -20.65
CA SER A 244 -1.81 6.74 -21.63
C SER A 244 -0.40 6.81 -21.06
N TYR A 245 0.48 5.93 -21.52
CA TYR A 245 1.91 5.98 -21.23
C TYR A 245 2.74 5.69 -22.48
N ASP A 246 3.99 6.11 -22.45
CA ASP A 246 4.98 5.85 -23.50
C ASP A 246 6.25 5.24 -22.90
N GLU A 247 6.88 4.35 -23.67
CA GLU A 247 8.08 3.60 -23.29
C GLU A 247 9.26 3.84 -24.23
N ALA A 248 9.24 4.95 -25.00
CA ALA A 248 10.32 5.32 -25.91
C ALA A 248 11.52 5.92 -25.16
N TYR A 249 12.69 5.95 -25.80
CA TYR A 249 13.88 6.64 -25.29
C TYR A 249 13.60 8.12 -25.13
N HIS A 250 14.01 8.66 -23.99
CA HIS A 250 13.90 10.07 -23.69
C HIS A 250 15.34 10.60 -23.53
N PRO A 251 15.87 11.34 -24.52
CA PRO A 251 17.23 11.87 -24.47
C PRO A 251 17.29 12.98 -23.41
N VAL A 252 18.03 12.78 -22.32
CA VAL A 252 18.21 13.77 -21.25
C VAL A 252 19.67 14.21 -21.22
N SER A 253 19.91 15.52 -21.19
CA SER A 253 21.24 16.12 -21.41
C SER A 253 22.33 15.70 -20.42
N ALA A 254 21.97 15.24 -19.22
CA ALA A 254 22.90 14.93 -18.13
C ALA A 254 23.30 13.45 -18.00
N SER A 255 22.62 12.51 -18.66
CA SER A 255 22.85 11.05 -18.49
C SER A 255 23.09 10.28 -19.78
N SER A 256 23.03 10.91 -20.96
CA SER A 256 23.40 10.24 -22.22
C SER A 256 24.92 10.00 -22.28
N PRO A 257 25.40 8.76 -22.52
CA PRO A 257 26.82 8.51 -22.78
C PRO A 257 27.28 9.42 -23.91
N MET A 258 28.44 10.08 -23.75
CA MET A 258 29.00 11.02 -24.74
C MET A 258 28.98 10.46 -26.17
N GLY A 259 29.23 9.16 -26.34
CA GLY A 259 29.17 8.49 -27.65
C GLY A 259 27.76 8.42 -28.27
N PHE A 260 26.71 8.26 -27.47
CA PHE A 260 25.33 8.26 -27.96
C PHE A 260 24.88 9.68 -28.35
N ARG A 261 25.30 10.68 -27.57
CA ARG A 261 25.07 12.10 -27.88
C ARG A 261 25.73 12.50 -29.20
N HIS A 262 26.98 12.11 -29.41
CA HIS A 262 27.71 12.39 -30.65
C HIS A 262 27.05 11.72 -31.87
N LEU A 263 26.54 10.50 -31.71
CA LEU A 263 25.82 9.78 -32.77
C LEU A 263 24.49 10.48 -33.13
N LEU A 264 23.73 10.96 -32.14
CA LEU A 264 22.46 11.67 -32.38
C LEU A 264 22.67 13.01 -33.09
N ILE A 265 23.73 13.74 -32.74
CA ILE A 265 24.16 14.97 -33.41
C ILE A 265 24.61 14.66 -34.85
N GLN A 266 25.38 13.59 -35.07
CA GLN A 266 25.81 13.17 -36.41
C GLN A 266 24.67 12.72 -37.33
N MET A 267 23.51 12.33 -36.77
CA MET A 267 22.32 11.94 -37.54
C MET A 267 21.41 13.12 -37.94
N GLU A 268 21.91 14.36 -37.84
CA GLU A 268 21.15 15.61 -38.09
C GLU A 268 19.82 15.66 -37.31
N GLN A 269 19.77 15.02 -36.14
CA GLN A 269 18.60 15.06 -35.26
C GLN A 269 18.77 16.19 -34.23
N ASP A 270 18.96 17.43 -34.70
CA ASP A 270 19.24 18.62 -33.86
C ASP A 270 18.16 18.86 -32.79
N TRP A 271 16.96 18.29 -32.94
CA TRP A 271 15.88 18.33 -31.96
C TRP A 271 16.09 17.44 -30.72
N ILE A 272 17.09 16.54 -30.72
CA ILE A 272 17.29 15.51 -29.68
C ILE A 272 18.32 15.91 -28.62
N ALA A 273 19.38 16.63 -29.00
CA ALA A 273 20.65 16.57 -28.25
C ALA A 273 20.77 17.51 -27.03
N ASP A 274 19.99 18.59 -26.96
CA ASP A 274 20.26 19.70 -26.02
C ASP A 274 19.05 20.26 -25.25
N GLN A 275 17.83 19.73 -25.42
CA GLN A 275 16.65 20.53 -25.04
C GLN A 275 16.07 20.28 -23.65
N PHE A 276 16.35 19.14 -22.99
CA PHE A 276 15.59 18.76 -21.80
C PHE A 276 16.48 18.33 -20.63
N THR A 277 16.22 18.91 -19.47
CA THR A 277 16.76 18.51 -18.17
C THR A 277 15.99 17.31 -17.61
N ILE A 278 16.53 16.67 -16.58
CA ILE A 278 15.79 15.61 -15.88
C ILE A 278 14.50 16.13 -15.23
N ASP A 279 14.48 17.41 -14.82
CA ASP A 279 13.32 18.05 -14.23
C ASP A 279 12.22 18.31 -15.27
N ASP A 280 12.60 18.55 -16.53
CA ASP A 280 11.65 18.62 -17.63
C ASP A 280 11.03 17.24 -17.87
N LEU A 281 11.83 16.17 -17.83
CA LEU A 281 11.34 14.81 -18.00
C LEU A 281 10.44 14.34 -16.83
N ARG A 282 10.73 14.75 -15.59
CA ARG A 282 9.88 14.50 -14.40
C ARG A 282 8.49 15.13 -14.50
N LYS A 283 8.34 16.14 -15.36
CA LYS A 283 7.08 16.84 -15.63
C LYS A 283 6.54 16.56 -17.02
N ALA A 284 7.22 15.70 -17.80
CA ALA A 284 6.79 15.37 -19.14
C ALA A 284 5.46 14.60 -19.13
N ARG A 285 4.66 14.84 -20.16
CA ARG A 285 3.28 14.36 -20.26
C ARG A 285 3.11 13.41 -21.44
N SER A 286 2.17 12.48 -21.29
CA SER A 286 1.70 11.61 -22.38
C SER A 286 1.04 12.40 -23.51
N ARG A 287 0.72 11.72 -24.61
CA ARG A 287 -0.05 12.30 -25.73
C ARG A 287 -1.40 12.85 -25.27
N SER A 288 -1.96 12.27 -24.21
CA SER A 288 -3.23 12.66 -23.58
C SER A 288 -3.08 13.81 -22.59
N ASN A 289 -1.88 14.39 -22.47
CA ASN A 289 -1.52 15.43 -21.51
C ASN A 289 -1.51 14.96 -20.04
N ASP A 290 -1.46 13.66 -19.79
CA ASP A 290 -1.40 13.10 -18.44
C ASP A 290 0.05 13.06 -17.95
N ARG A 291 0.26 13.47 -16.70
CA ARG A 291 1.58 13.40 -16.06
C ARG A 291 1.86 12.01 -15.48
N TRP A 292 0.83 11.38 -14.92
CA TRP A 292 0.90 10.04 -14.35
C TRP A 292 0.09 9.07 -15.18
N ALA A 293 0.55 7.84 -15.22
CA ALA A 293 -0.17 6.74 -15.84
C ALA A 293 -0.88 5.88 -14.81
N SER A 294 -1.84 5.08 -15.29
CA SER A 294 -2.77 4.34 -14.43
C SER A 294 -2.11 3.31 -13.54
N ASN A 295 -0.97 2.75 -13.94
CA ASN A 295 -0.23 1.79 -13.13
C ASN A 295 0.19 2.44 -11.80
N CYS A 296 -0.33 1.87 -10.72
CA CYS A 296 -0.11 2.42 -9.39
C CYS A 296 0.02 1.36 -8.31
N ALA A 297 0.60 1.79 -7.20
CA ALA A 297 0.88 1.02 -6.01
C ALA A 297 0.37 1.76 -4.77
N ILE A 298 -0.06 1.01 -3.78
CA ILE A 298 -0.16 1.50 -2.41
C ILE A 298 0.92 0.79 -1.61
N LEU A 299 1.76 1.56 -0.93
CA LEU A 299 2.86 1.03 -0.15
C LEU A 299 2.45 0.83 1.32
N ALA A 300 3.34 0.18 2.06
CA ALA A 300 3.18 -0.21 3.45
C ALA A 300 2.81 0.93 4.43
N ASP A 301 3.25 2.14 4.13
CA ASP A 301 2.96 3.37 4.86
C ASP A 301 1.62 4.02 4.47
N GLY A 302 0.93 3.45 3.47
CA GLY A 302 -0.32 3.96 2.91
C GLY A 302 -0.16 5.03 1.84
N SER A 303 1.07 5.37 1.45
CA SER A 303 1.33 6.28 0.32
C SER A 303 0.82 5.69 -1.00
N PHE A 304 0.33 6.57 -1.86
CA PHE A 304 -0.21 6.21 -3.17
C PHE A 304 0.75 6.65 -4.27
N HIS A 305 1.23 5.72 -5.09
CA HIS A 305 2.24 5.96 -6.10
C HIS A 305 1.73 5.59 -7.48
N CYS A 306 1.82 6.50 -8.44
CA CYS A 306 1.58 6.23 -9.86
C CYS A 306 2.87 6.33 -10.64
N LEU A 307 3.08 5.40 -11.58
CA LEU A 307 4.18 5.56 -12.53
C LEU A 307 3.98 6.84 -13.34
N PRO A 308 5.05 7.59 -13.65
CA PRO A 308 5.03 8.62 -14.67
C PRO A 308 4.43 8.11 -15.98
N ALA A 309 3.78 8.99 -16.71
CA ALA A 309 3.23 8.65 -18.02
C ALA A 309 4.32 8.50 -19.09
N ILE A 310 5.47 9.14 -18.88
CA ILE A 310 6.65 9.06 -19.73
C ILE A 310 7.66 8.17 -19.01
N ARG A 311 7.85 6.92 -19.47
CA ARG A 311 8.60 5.88 -18.74
C ARG A 311 9.83 5.47 -19.51
N ARG A 312 11.04 5.81 -19.04
CA ARG A 312 12.20 5.01 -19.40
C ARG A 312 13.39 5.22 -18.49
N HIS A 313 14.15 4.13 -18.35
CA HIS A 313 15.44 4.10 -17.70
C HIS A 313 16.54 4.40 -18.73
N SER A 314 17.38 5.43 -18.50
CA SER A 314 18.48 5.79 -19.40
C SER A 314 19.44 4.64 -19.73
N ALA A 315 19.63 3.68 -18.81
CA ALA A 315 20.60 2.60 -18.99
C ALA A 315 20.07 1.38 -19.79
N THR A 316 18.75 1.20 -19.95
CA THR A 316 18.21 -0.03 -20.56
C THR A 316 16.98 0.27 -21.40
N SER A 317 17.18 0.43 -22.71
CA SER A 317 16.12 0.78 -23.66
C SER A 317 15.01 -0.29 -23.78
N GLY A 318 15.27 -1.55 -23.45
CA GLY A 318 14.25 -2.61 -23.46
C GLY A 318 13.47 -2.80 -22.17
N LEU A 319 13.79 -2.05 -21.09
CA LEU A 319 13.25 -2.35 -19.77
C LEU A 319 12.00 -1.52 -19.46
N ILE A 320 10.89 -2.22 -19.25
CA ILE A 320 9.66 -1.64 -18.72
C ILE A 320 9.74 -1.68 -17.19
N LEU A 321 9.87 -0.50 -16.57
CA LEU A 321 9.77 -0.38 -15.12
C LEU A 321 8.30 -0.41 -14.71
N THR A 322 7.96 -1.37 -13.86
CA THR A 322 6.61 -1.58 -13.33
C THR A 322 6.53 -1.16 -11.85
N ASN A 323 5.34 -1.17 -11.26
CA ASN A 323 5.13 -0.85 -9.84
C ASN A 323 6.07 -1.63 -8.87
N PRO A 324 6.38 -2.92 -9.10
CA PRO A 324 7.42 -3.63 -8.35
C PRO A 324 8.80 -2.96 -8.33
N ALA A 325 9.21 -2.29 -9.40
CA ALA A 325 10.49 -1.58 -9.42
C ALA A 325 10.48 -0.36 -8.50
N LEU A 326 9.35 0.35 -8.40
CA LEU A 326 9.17 1.47 -7.46
C LEU A 326 9.19 1.01 -6.00
N ALA A 327 8.55 -0.14 -5.73
CA ALA A 327 8.39 -0.64 -4.39
C ALA A 327 9.61 -1.40 -3.86
N ARG A 328 10.73 -1.48 -4.60
CA ARG A 328 11.91 -2.22 -4.15
C ARG A 328 12.44 -1.67 -2.82
N GLY A 329 12.73 -2.58 -1.89
CA GLY A 329 13.17 -2.24 -0.53
C GLY A 329 12.04 -1.71 0.36
N LYS A 330 10.85 -1.52 -0.22
CA LYS A 330 9.62 -1.14 0.45
C LYS A 330 8.65 -2.31 0.37
N ARG A 331 7.70 -2.38 1.29
CA ARG A 331 6.62 -3.36 1.22
C ARG A 331 5.38 -2.72 0.60
N MET A 332 4.60 -3.51 -0.14
CA MET A 332 3.38 -3.07 -0.81
C MET A 332 2.14 -3.60 -0.08
N LEU A 333 1.04 -2.85 -0.15
CA LEU A 333 -0.27 -3.29 0.34
C LEU A 333 -1.23 -3.59 -0.81
N TRP A 334 -1.03 -2.95 -1.96
CA TRP A 334 -1.88 -3.12 -3.14
C TRP A 334 -1.16 -2.70 -4.42
N ASN A 335 -1.52 -3.32 -5.55
CA ASN A 335 -0.98 -3.08 -6.88
C ASN A 335 -2.12 -3.13 -7.91
N GLY A 336 -2.14 -2.18 -8.85
CA GLY A 336 -3.20 -2.16 -9.83
C GLY A 336 -3.16 -0.96 -10.77
N HIS A 337 -4.35 -0.59 -11.22
CA HIS A 337 -4.60 0.55 -12.09
C HIS A 337 -5.62 1.50 -11.47
N ILE A 338 -5.36 2.80 -11.56
CA ILE A 338 -6.33 3.86 -11.23
C ILE A 338 -6.62 4.67 -12.49
N ARG A 339 -7.82 5.26 -12.59
CA ARG A 339 -8.04 6.38 -13.50
C ARG A 339 -8.63 7.55 -12.74
N VAL A 340 -8.08 8.72 -13.01
CA VAL A 340 -8.57 10.00 -12.49
C VAL A 340 -8.94 10.88 -13.66
N ARG A 341 -10.13 11.47 -13.61
CA ARG A 341 -10.60 12.43 -14.61
C ARG A 341 -11.08 13.67 -13.88
N LYS A 342 -10.51 14.83 -14.23
CA LYS A 342 -10.88 16.12 -13.61
C LYS A 342 -10.82 16.07 -12.06
N GLY A 343 -9.76 15.47 -11.52
CA GLY A 343 -9.55 15.34 -10.07
C GLY A 343 -10.36 14.25 -9.37
N LYS A 344 -11.27 13.53 -10.06
CA LYS A 344 -12.06 12.44 -9.47
C LYS A 344 -11.59 11.08 -9.90
N VAL A 345 -11.52 10.13 -8.96
CA VAL A 345 -11.22 8.73 -9.22
C VAL A 345 -12.45 8.07 -9.85
N VAL A 346 -12.31 7.60 -11.08
CA VAL A 346 -13.42 7.00 -11.87
C VAL A 346 -13.27 5.48 -12.04
N TYR A 347 -12.08 4.95 -11.76
CA TYR A 347 -11.77 3.54 -11.96
C TYR A 347 -10.66 3.09 -11.02
N ILE A 348 -10.82 1.90 -10.45
CA ILE A 348 -9.81 1.16 -9.70
C ILE A 348 -9.86 -0.30 -10.15
N GLY A 349 -8.74 -0.78 -10.68
CA GLY A 349 -8.56 -2.16 -11.08
C GLY A 349 -7.44 -2.81 -10.26
N THR A 350 -7.71 -3.91 -9.57
CA THR A 350 -6.64 -4.68 -8.92
C THR A 350 -6.09 -5.68 -9.92
N SER A 351 -4.79 -5.65 -10.17
CA SER A 351 -4.16 -6.42 -11.26
C SER A 351 -3.14 -7.45 -10.77
N GLY A 352 -2.72 -8.33 -11.69
CA GLY A 352 -1.62 -9.26 -11.49
C GLY A 352 -1.92 -10.42 -10.52
N ARG A 353 -0.85 -11.03 -9.98
CA ARG A 353 -0.94 -12.15 -9.03
C ARG A 353 -1.79 -11.81 -7.79
N ILE A 354 -1.73 -10.59 -7.27
CA ILE A 354 -2.44 -10.25 -6.02
C ILE A 354 -3.97 -10.37 -6.16
N SER A 355 -4.53 -10.07 -7.34
CA SER A 355 -5.98 -10.24 -7.55
C SER A 355 -6.40 -11.72 -7.45
N ARG A 356 -5.62 -12.60 -8.08
CA ARG A 356 -5.81 -14.06 -7.99
C ARG A 356 -5.63 -14.58 -6.56
N LEU A 357 -4.67 -14.04 -5.83
CA LEU A 357 -4.38 -14.43 -4.45
C LEU A 357 -5.48 -13.98 -3.47
N ALA A 358 -6.02 -12.76 -3.65
CA ALA A 358 -7.15 -12.25 -2.90
C ALA A 358 -8.40 -13.10 -3.11
N ALA A 359 -8.72 -13.41 -4.38
CA ALA A 359 -9.89 -14.19 -4.74
C ALA A 359 -9.83 -15.66 -4.30
N ARG A 360 -8.64 -16.18 -3.96
CA ARG A 360 -8.45 -17.52 -3.39
C ARG A 360 -8.55 -17.54 -1.85
N GLY A 361 -8.70 -16.38 -1.20
CA GLY A 361 -8.82 -16.27 0.26
C GLY A 361 -7.53 -16.54 1.04
N ARG A 362 -6.42 -16.82 0.34
CA ARG A 362 -5.13 -17.14 0.98
C ARG A 362 -4.44 -15.91 1.55
N TYR A 363 -4.67 -14.75 0.94
CA TYR A 363 -4.10 -13.48 1.35
C TYR A 363 -5.19 -12.42 1.41
N ARG A 364 -5.03 -11.49 2.34
CA ARG A 364 -5.85 -10.30 2.44
C ARG A 364 -4.98 -9.11 2.07
N PHE A 365 -5.46 -8.31 1.13
CA PHE A 365 -4.79 -7.08 0.70
C PHE A 365 -5.62 -5.89 1.10
N VAL A 366 -5.04 -4.69 1.11
CA VAL A 366 -5.80 -3.47 1.40
C VAL A 366 -6.82 -3.22 0.29
N ASN A 367 -8.04 -2.84 0.68
CA ASN A 367 -8.99 -2.23 -0.22
C ASN A 367 -8.55 -0.79 -0.50
N PRO A 368 -8.21 -0.43 -1.76
CA PRO A 368 -7.70 0.90 -2.08
C PRO A 368 -8.73 2.01 -1.87
N VAL A 369 -10.04 1.74 -1.98
CA VAL A 369 -11.09 2.77 -1.91
C VAL A 369 -11.06 3.55 -0.59
N PRO A 370 -11.24 2.93 0.59
CA PRO A 370 -11.23 3.67 1.86
C PRO A 370 -9.90 4.39 2.12
N LEU A 371 -8.79 3.89 1.58
CA LEU A 371 -7.49 4.54 1.74
C LEU A 371 -7.39 5.82 0.90
N LEU A 372 -7.85 5.79 -0.35
CA LEU A 372 -7.90 6.96 -1.21
C LEU A 372 -8.87 8.02 -0.66
N GLU A 373 -10.04 7.61 -0.15
CA GLU A 373 -10.96 8.51 0.54
C GLU A 373 -10.32 9.14 1.79
N ALA A 374 -9.55 8.36 2.57
CA ALA A 374 -8.83 8.85 3.74
C ALA A 374 -7.73 9.87 3.38
N TRP A 375 -7.12 9.74 2.21
CA TRP A 375 -6.21 10.73 1.64
C TRP A 375 -6.93 12.00 1.16
N GLY A 376 -8.25 11.94 0.95
CA GLY A 376 -9.06 13.05 0.46
C GLY A 376 -9.28 13.06 -1.05
N PHE A 377 -9.04 11.93 -1.75
CA PHE A 377 -9.44 11.81 -3.14
C PHE A 377 -10.97 11.79 -3.26
N GLU A 378 -11.49 12.51 -4.25
CA GLU A 378 -12.91 12.43 -4.59
C GLU A 378 -13.18 11.21 -5.46
N MET A 379 -14.16 10.39 -5.06
CA MET A 379 -14.63 9.24 -5.85
C MET A 379 -15.77 9.67 -6.77
N ASP A 380 -15.78 9.18 -8.01
CA ASP A 380 -16.94 9.32 -8.88
C ASP A 380 -18.11 8.47 -8.35
N PRO A 381 -19.38 8.96 -8.40
CA PRO A 381 -20.53 8.17 -7.98
C PRO A 381 -20.70 6.84 -8.74
N ASN A 382 -20.15 6.76 -9.96
CA ASN A 382 -20.15 5.57 -10.79
C ASN A 382 -18.77 4.89 -10.82
N LEU A 383 -17.96 5.06 -9.76
CA LEU A 383 -16.65 4.44 -9.62
C LEU A 383 -16.71 2.94 -9.95
N GLN A 384 -15.90 2.53 -10.91
CA GLN A 384 -15.73 1.12 -11.25
C GLN A 384 -14.61 0.52 -10.40
N VAL A 385 -14.93 -0.50 -9.61
CA VAL A 385 -13.94 -1.30 -8.86
C VAL A 385 -13.94 -2.72 -9.41
N VAL A 386 -12.84 -3.16 -10.02
CA VAL A 386 -12.79 -4.42 -10.77
C VAL A 386 -11.54 -5.26 -10.45
N SER A 387 -11.70 -6.57 -10.60
CA SER A 387 -10.58 -7.52 -10.69
C SER A 387 -10.10 -7.57 -12.14
N GLU A 388 -8.86 -7.16 -12.38
CA GLU A 388 -8.25 -7.21 -13.70
C GLU A 388 -7.49 -8.54 -13.87
N HIS A 389 -7.70 -9.20 -15.00
CA HIS A 389 -6.97 -10.40 -15.44
C HIS A 389 -7.31 -11.73 -14.74
N SER A 390 -8.38 -11.84 -13.97
CA SER A 390 -8.85 -13.14 -13.50
C SER A 390 -10.35 -13.37 -13.67
N SER A 391 -10.70 -14.60 -14.04
CA SER A 391 -12.07 -15.13 -13.89
C SER A 391 -12.48 -15.17 -12.41
N ALA A 392 -11.51 -15.28 -11.50
CA ALA A 392 -11.71 -15.19 -10.07
C ALA A 392 -11.99 -13.73 -9.65
N ARG A 393 -13.02 -13.53 -8.84
CA ARG A 393 -13.42 -12.22 -8.31
C ARG A 393 -13.19 -12.21 -6.81
N TYR A 394 -12.43 -11.24 -6.32
CA TYR A 394 -12.39 -10.93 -4.89
C TYR A 394 -13.61 -10.08 -4.51
N LYS A 395 -13.94 -10.07 -3.23
CA LYS A 395 -14.86 -9.13 -2.59
C LYS A 395 -14.08 -7.98 -1.99
N ALA A 396 -14.53 -6.76 -2.25
CA ALA A 396 -14.01 -5.56 -1.61
C ALA A 396 -14.86 -5.24 -0.38
N ASP A 397 -14.28 -5.32 0.81
CA ASP A 397 -14.94 -4.94 2.06
C ASP A 397 -14.42 -3.55 2.49
N ALA A 398 -15.24 -2.53 2.25
CA ALA A 398 -14.89 -1.15 2.61
C ALA A 398 -14.80 -0.95 4.14
N LYS A 399 -15.60 -1.66 4.93
CA LYS A 399 -15.63 -1.52 6.39
C LYS A 399 -14.39 -2.12 7.04
N ARG A 400 -13.93 -3.25 6.51
CA ARG A 400 -12.71 -3.93 6.95
C ARG A 400 -11.45 -3.44 6.24
N ALA A 401 -11.62 -2.58 5.24
CA ALA A 401 -10.54 -2.06 4.40
C ALA A 401 -9.68 -3.16 3.75
N ILE A 402 -10.30 -4.29 3.37
CA ILE A 402 -9.59 -5.42 2.75
C ILE A 402 -10.25 -5.93 1.46
N LEU A 403 -9.43 -6.58 0.65
CA LEU A 403 -9.84 -7.48 -0.44
C LEU A 403 -9.74 -8.92 0.06
N HIS A 404 -10.78 -9.72 -0.17
CA HIS A 404 -10.85 -11.13 0.27
C HIS A 404 -11.68 -11.98 -0.71
N ASP A 405 -11.85 -13.27 -0.44
CA ASP A 405 -12.63 -14.22 -1.23
C ASP A 405 -14.16 -14.07 -1.11
#